data_AF-A0A2N0QLL8-F1
#
_entry.id   AF-A0A2N0QLL8-F1
#
_cell.length_a   1.000
_cell.length_b   1.000
_cell.length_c   1.000
_cell.angle_alpha   90.00
_cell.angle_beta   90.00
_cell.angle_gamma   90.00
#
_symmetry.space_group_name_H-M   'P 1'
#
loop_
_entity.id
_entity.type
_entity.pdbx_description
1 polymer ?
#
loop_
_entity_poly.entity_id
_entity_poly.type
_entity_poly.pdbx_seq_one_letter_code
_entity_poly.pdbx_strand_id
1 'polypeptide(L)'
;MVESNESYNCLCLDNSYVFQVEVYNNKNDNDDKKFFKIGSKKIPFEKLKIRQLAKLISNNEKLPDKLNLWKVDFDESKLNPNSTEDNIKNLGGVFMTNQSKFIKYFPDEYYLSDEENINIVVVIATTI
;
A
#
# COMPACT_ATOMS: atom_id res chain seq x y z
N MET A 1 -23.97 4.76 3.58
CA MET A 1 -23.28 4.59 2.27
C MET A 1 -21.79 4.52 2.55
N VAL A 2 -21.01 3.68 1.87
CA VAL A 2 -19.55 3.62 2.04
C VAL A 2 -18.93 4.21 0.79
N GLU A 3 -18.23 5.33 0.93
CA GLU A 3 -17.47 5.94 -0.15
C GLU A 3 -15.97 5.65 0.04
N SER A 4 -15.25 5.47 -1.07
CA SER A 4 -13.79 5.53 -1.06
C SER A 4 -13.39 6.99 -0.95
N ASN A 5 -12.58 7.31 0.05
CA ASN A 5 -12.17 8.70 0.32
C ASN A 5 -10.70 8.94 -0.01
N GLU A 6 -9.87 7.89 0.12
CA GLU A 6 -8.43 7.97 -0.06
C GLU A 6 -7.95 6.69 -0.72
N SER A 7 -6.93 6.79 -1.56
CA SER A 7 -6.31 5.65 -2.23
C SER A 7 -4.80 5.80 -2.24
N TYR A 8 -4.11 4.67 -2.13
CA TYR A 8 -2.65 4.61 -2.30
C TYR A 8 -2.31 3.95 -3.63
N ASN A 9 -1.59 4.68 -4.48
CA ASN A 9 -1.06 4.14 -5.73
C ASN A 9 0.04 3.12 -5.43
N CYS A 10 -0.14 1.93 -5.96
CA CYS A 10 0.72 0.78 -5.74
C CYS A 10 1.31 0.32 -7.07
N LEU A 11 2.65 0.31 -7.17
CA LEU A 11 3.36 -0.22 -8.34
C LEU A 11 3.86 -1.64 -8.03
N CYS A 12 3.42 -2.63 -8.79
CA CYS A 12 4.00 -3.97 -8.78
C CYS A 12 5.17 -4.04 -9.75
N LEU A 13 6.40 -4.29 -9.26
CA LEU A 13 7.59 -4.26 -10.11
C LEU A 13 7.67 -5.39 -11.13
N ASP A 14 7.13 -6.57 -10.82
CA ASP A 14 7.20 -7.74 -11.71
C ASP A 14 6.72 -7.44 -13.13
N ASN A 15 5.56 -6.77 -13.26
CA ASN A 15 4.95 -6.42 -14.56
C ASN A 15 4.77 -4.91 -14.77
N SER A 16 5.38 -4.07 -13.92
CA SER A 16 5.17 -2.61 -13.89
C SER A 16 3.70 -2.19 -13.95
N TYR A 17 2.85 -2.94 -13.26
CA TYR A 17 1.43 -2.67 -13.21
C TYR A 17 1.08 -1.80 -12.00
N VAL A 18 0.34 -0.71 -12.23
CA VAL A 18 -0.15 0.19 -11.18
C VAL A 18 -1.61 -0.11 -10.85
N PHE A 19 -1.91 -0.20 -9.56
CA PHE A 19 -3.25 -0.38 -9.01
C PHE A 19 -3.41 0.45 -7.74
N GLN A 20 -4.63 0.54 -7.22
CA GLN A 20 -4.94 1.35 -6.04
C GLN A 20 -5.41 0.50 -4.87
N VAL A 21 -4.92 0.83 -3.67
CA VAL A 21 -5.50 0.35 -2.43
C VAL A 21 -6.41 1.43 -1.86
N GLU A 22 -7.71 1.15 -1.87
CA GLU A 22 -8.75 2.06 -1.37
C GLU A 22 -8.89 2.03 0.16
N VAL A 23 -9.11 3.20 0.74
CA VAL A 23 -9.48 3.44 2.12
C VAL A 23 -10.87 4.04 2.16
N TYR A 24 -11.71 3.44 2.99
CA TYR A 24 -13.11 3.82 3.11
C TYR A 24 -13.36 4.55 4.42
N ASN A 25 -14.36 5.42 4.41
CA ASN A 25 -14.94 5.97 5.62
C ASN A 25 -16.39 5.49 5.80
N ASN A 26 -16.92 5.61 7.02
CA ASN A 26 -18.30 5.28 7.34
C ASN A 26 -19.07 6.58 7.60
N LYS A 27 -19.56 7.25 6.54
CA LYS A 27 -20.29 8.54 6.67
C LYS A 27 -21.54 8.53 7.57
N ASN A 28 -22.01 7.35 7.99
CA ASN A 28 -23.26 7.19 8.75
C ASN A 28 -23.06 7.02 10.26
N ASP A 29 -21.82 6.90 10.73
CA ASP A 29 -21.50 6.94 12.16
C ASP A 29 -20.89 8.32 12.46
N ASN A 30 -21.14 8.90 13.63
CA ASN A 30 -20.45 10.12 14.12
C ASN A 30 -18.93 9.93 14.33
N ASP A 31 -18.37 8.88 13.75
CA ASP A 31 -17.01 8.43 13.84
C ASP A 31 -16.50 8.37 12.39
N ASP A 32 -15.75 9.39 11.96
CA ASP A 32 -15.06 9.47 10.66
C ASP A 32 -13.91 8.44 10.54
N LYS A 33 -14.10 7.25 11.12
CA LYS A 33 -13.07 6.22 11.24
C LYS A 33 -12.83 5.56 9.90
N LYS A 34 -11.62 5.78 9.38
CA LYS A 34 -11.10 5.15 8.18
C LYS A 34 -10.89 3.65 8.39
N PHE A 35 -11.13 2.85 7.35
CA PHE A 35 -10.91 1.41 7.37
C PHE A 35 -10.58 0.85 5.98
N PHE A 36 -9.90 -0.29 5.98
CA PHE A 36 -9.65 -1.11 4.80
C PHE A 36 -10.66 -2.25 4.74
N LYS A 37 -11.07 -2.65 3.53
CA LYS A 37 -11.87 -3.86 3.32
C LYS A 37 -10.97 -5.00 2.85
N ILE A 38 -11.03 -6.13 3.53
CA ILE A 38 -10.40 -7.39 3.10
C ILE A 38 -11.48 -8.46 3.00
N GLY A 39 -11.97 -8.71 1.78
CA GLY A 39 -13.19 -9.47 1.56
C GLY A 39 -14.38 -8.83 2.29
N SER A 40 -15.04 -9.59 3.16
CA SER A 40 -16.15 -9.09 4.00
C SER A 40 -15.69 -8.42 5.31
N LYS A 41 -14.39 -8.47 5.65
CA LYS A 41 -13.86 -7.90 6.89
C LYS A 41 -13.48 -6.44 6.72
N LYS A 42 -13.92 -5.60 7.66
CA LYS A 42 -13.43 -4.23 7.81
C LYS A 42 -12.31 -4.21 8.85
N ILE A 43 -11.17 -3.62 8.51
CA ILE A 43 -10.04 -3.45 9.42
C ILE A 43 -9.82 -1.95 9.61
N PRO A 44 -9.92 -1.42 10.84
CA PRO A 44 -9.66 -0.01 11.10
C PRO A 44 -8.25 0.40 10.66
N PHE A 45 -8.13 1.60 10.09
CA PHE A 45 -6.89 2.14 9.52
C PHE A 45 -5.72 2.06 10.52
N GLU A 46 -5.94 2.52 11.75
CA GLU A 46 -4.96 2.51 12.85
C GLU A 46 -4.51 1.10 13.30
N LYS A 47 -5.32 0.08 12.97
CA LYS A 47 -5.09 -1.32 13.40
C LYS A 47 -4.54 -2.19 12.28
N LEU A 48 -4.57 -1.75 11.02
CA LEU A 48 -4.06 -2.52 9.90
C LEU A 48 -2.56 -2.77 10.07
N LYS A 49 -2.14 -4.03 10.01
CA LYS A 49 -0.72 -4.40 9.92
C LYS A 49 -0.29 -4.53 8.46
N ILE A 50 0.99 -4.27 8.19
CA ILE A 50 1.56 -4.41 6.84
C ILE A 50 1.38 -5.83 6.27
N ARG A 51 1.49 -6.88 7.10
CA ARG A 51 1.19 -8.25 6.64
C ARG A 51 -0.26 -8.43 6.15
N GLN A 52 -1.21 -7.73 6.78
CA GLN A 52 -2.62 -7.79 6.35
C GLN A 52 -2.82 -7.03 5.04
N LEU A 53 -2.11 -5.91 4.85
CA LEU A 53 -2.08 -5.18 3.58
C LEU A 53 -1.48 -6.04 2.46
N ALA A 54 -0.32 -6.67 2.69
CA ALA A 54 0.29 -7.57 1.71
C ALA A 54 -0.67 -8.70 1.31
N LYS A 55 -1.38 -9.28 2.29
CA LYS A 55 -2.39 -10.31 2.01
C LYS A 55 -3.60 -9.76 1.23
N LEU A 56 -4.02 -8.53 1.48
CA LEU A 56 -5.06 -7.86 0.68
C LEU A 56 -4.62 -7.74 -0.78
N ILE A 57 -3.43 -7.18 -0.99
CA ILE A 57 -2.85 -6.98 -2.33
C ILE A 57 -2.70 -8.31 -3.06
N SER A 58 -2.09 -9.31 -2.41
CA SER A 58 -1.92 -10.64 -3.00
C SER A 58 -3.24 -11.27 -3.44
N ASN A 59 -4.30 -11.17 -2.62
CA ASN A 59 -5.61 -11.71 -2.99
C ASN A 59 -6.28 -10.95 -4.13
N ASN A 60 -6.24 -9.61 -4.09
CA ASN A 60 -6.94 -8.76 -5.07
C ASN A 60 -6.27 -8.83 -6.44
N GLU A 61 -4.94 -8.72 -6.45
CA GLU A 61 -4.12 -8.69 -7.67
C GLU A 61 -3.67 -10.09 -8.13
N LYS A 62 -4.09 -11.14 -7.40
CA LYS A 62 -3.72 -12.55 -7.66
C LYS A 62 -2.19 -12.77 -7.69
N LEU A 63 -1.47 -12.04 -6.83
CA LEU A 63 -0.02 -12.13 -6.68
C LEU A 63 0.35 -13.20 -5.63
N PRO A 64 1.62 -13.69 -5.61
CA PRO A 64 2.08 -14.60 -4.58
C PRO A 64 1.91 -14.06 -3.14
N ASP A 65 1.79 -14.97 -2.17
CA ASP A 65 1.54 -14.62 -0.76
C ASP A 65 2.68 -13.82 -0.11
N LYS A 66 3.91 -13.95 -0.62
CA LYS A 66 5.10 -13.31 -0.06
C LYS A 66 5.42 -12.03 -0.84
N LEU A 67 4.93 -10.91 -0.31
CA LEU A 67 5.19 -9.58 -0.86
C LEU A 67 6.03 -8.76 0.12
N ASN A 68 7.05 -8.10 -0.40
CA ASN A 68 7.77 -7.03 0.27
C ASN A 68 7.15 -5.70 -0.16
N LEU A 69 6.73 -4.90 0.82
CA LEU A 69 6.11 -3.61 0.57
C LEU A 69 7.07 -2.50 0.97
N TRP A 70 7.18 -1.49 0.11
CA TRP A 70 8.04 -0.33 0.32
C TRP A 70 7.22 0.94 0.25
N LYS A 71 7.35 1.83 1.24
CA LYS A 71 6.81 3.19 1.13
C LYS A 71 7.75 4.00 0.25
N VAL A 72 7.20 4.68 -0.73
CA VAL A 72 7.92 5.62 -1.58
C VAL A 72 7.13 6.92 -1.70
N ASP A 73 7.76 7.94 -2.26
CA ASP A 73 7.11 9.19 -2.64
C ASP A 73 7.84 9.77 -3.84
N PHE A 74 7.54 9.21 -5.00
CA PHE A 74 8.05 9.66 -6.28
C PHE A 74 7.19 9.14 -7.43
N ASP A 75 7.34 9.79 -8.58
CA ASP A 75 6.75 9.38 -9.85
C ASP A 75 7.26 8.00 -10.33
N GLU A 76 6.38 7.23 -10.96
CA GLU A 76 6.67 5.87 -11.43
C GLU A 76 7.86 5.80 -12.41
N SER A 77 8.12 6.87 -13.17
CA SER A 77 9.21 6.91 -14.17
C SER A 77 10.61 6.77 -13.55
N LYS A 78 10.75 6.96 -12.23
CA LYS A 78 12.02 6.73 -11.52
C LYS A 78 12.34 5.25 -11.33
N LEU A 79 11.36 4.37 -11.50
CA LEU A 79 11.52 2.93 -11.42
C LEU A 79 11.39 2.27 -12.78
N ASN A 80 12.10 1.17 -12.95
CA ASN A 80 11.98 0.26 -14.07
C ASN A 80 11.33 -1.04 -13.56
N PRO A 81 10.60 -1.80 -14.37
CA PRO A 81 10.14 -3.15 -13.99
C PRO A 81 11.27 -4.03 -13.39
N ASN A 82 12.49 -3.90 -13.90
CA ASN A 82 13.66 -4.63 -13.40
C ASN A 82 14.34 -3.99 -12.17
N SER A 83 13.74 -2.97 -11.56
CA SER A 83 14.28 -2.35 -10.36
C SER A 83 14.35 -3.35 -9.21
N THR A 84 15.49 -3.35 -8.52
CA THR A 84 15.72 -4.17 -7.33
C THR A 84 15.29 -3.43 -6.06
N GLU A 85 15.18 -4.14 -4.94
CA GLU A 85 14.96 -3.52 -3.64
C GLU A 85 16.05 -2.50 -3.27
N ASP A 86 17.30 -2.72 -3.69
CA ASP A 86 18.39 -1.75 -3.51
C ASP A 86 18.16 -0.47 -4.33
N ASN A 87 17.59 -0.57 -5.54
CA ASN A 87 17.22 0.61 -6.31
C ASN A 87 16.14 1.42 -5.59
N ILE A 88 15.10 0.76 -5.07
CA ILE A 88 14.04 1.43 -4.30
C ILE A 88 14.62 2.14 -3.08
N LYS A 89 15.49 1.45 -2.33
CA LYS A 89 16.18 2.01 -1.17
C LYS A 89 17.04 3.24 -1.53
N ASN A 90 17.79 3.18 -2.62
CA ASN A 90 18.63 4.30 -3.09
C ASN A 90 17.81 5.51 -3.53
N LEU A 91 16.57 5.30 -3.98
CA LEU A 91 15.61 6.36 -4.30
C LEU A 91 14.88 6.91 -3.05
N GLY A 92 15.29 6.50 -1.84
CA GLY A 92 14.69 6.93 -0.58
C GLY A 92 13.50 6.11 -0.13
N GLY A 93 13.25 4.95 -0.76
CA GLY A 93 12.19 4.04 -0.34
C GLY A 93 12.43 3.46 1.05
N VAL A 94 11.35 3.27 1.80
CA VAL A 94 11.35 2.77 3.17
C VAL A 94 10.69 1.40 3.23
N PHE A 95 11.46 0.38 3.60
CA PHE A 95 10.95 -0.97 3.76
C PHE A 95 9.86 -1.04 4.85
N MET A 96 8.71 -1.61 4.51
CA MET A 96 7.59 -1.77 5.42
C MET A 96 7.62 -3.15 6.08
N THR A 97 7.91 -3.18 7.38
CA THR A 97 8.00 -4.43 8.14
C THR A 97 6.61 -5.01 8.41
N ASN A 98 6.46 -6.31 8.13
CA ASN A 98 5.19 -7.04 8.24
C ASN A 98 4.44 -6.90 9.57
N GLN A 99 5.17 -6.74 10.68
CA GLN A 99 4.58 -6.61 12.03
C GLN A 99 4.14 -5.18 12.36
N SER A 100 4.69 -4.18 11.67
CA SER A 100 4.35 -2.78 11.89
C SER A 100 2.91 -2.49 11.49
N LYS A 101 2.33 -1.50 12.15
CA LYS A 101 1.04 -0.92 11.74
C LYS A 101 1.24 -0.06 10.50
N PHE A 102 0.24 0.00 9.64
CA PHE A 102 0.21 0.85 8.45
C PHE A 102 0.44 2.32 8.78
N ILE A 103 -0.21 2.80 9.84
CA ILE A 103 -0.14 4.19 10.31
C ILE A 103 1.29 4.66 10.68
N LYS A 104 2.23 3.73 10.92
CA LYS A 104 3.65 4.07 11.12
C LYS A 104 4.26 4.70 9.87
N TYR A 105 3.80 4.28 8.70
CA TYR A 105 4.32 4.70 7.40
C TYR A 105 3.44 5.78 6.76
N PHE A 106 2.13 5.70 6.99
CA PHE A 106 1.13 6.63 6.47
C PHE A 106 0.26 7.11 7.65
N PRO A 107 0.69 8.15 8.39
CA PRO A 107 -0.12 8.74 9.45
C PRO A 107 -1.47 9.24 8.92
N ASP A 108 -2.46 9.43 9.79
CA ASP A 108 -3.82 9.81 9.34
C ASP A 108 -3.86 11.22 8.70
N GLU A 109 -2.98 12.11 9.14
CA GLU A 109 -2.74 13.44 8.58
C GLU A 109 -1.73 13.42 7.41
N TYR A 110 -1.43 12.23 6.85
CA TYR A 110 -0.48 12.12 5.75
C TYR A 110 -1.09 12.66 4.46
N TYR A 111 -0.60 13.80 4.00
CA TYR A 111 -0.93 14.34 2.70
C TYR A 111 -0.16 13.60 1.62
N LEU A 112 -0.90 13.05 0.65
CA LEU A 112 -0.31 12.53 -0.57
C LEU A 112 0.19 13.73 -1.38
N SER A 113 1.48 13.71 -1.70
CA SER A 113 2.20 14.83 -2.30
C SER A 113 1.66 15.19 -3.69
N ASP A 114 1.34 14.16 -4.46
CA ASP A 114 0.79 14.22 -5.82
C ASP A 114 -0.11 12.99 -6.04
N GLU A 115 -1.24 13.16 -6.74
CA GLU A 115 -2.13 12.06 -7.12
C GLU A 115 -1.46 11.12 -8.14
N GLU A 116 -0.42 11.57 -8.83
CA GLU A 116 0.35 10.78 -9.80
C GLU A 116 1.52 10.00 -9.15
N ASN A 117 1.92 10.36 -7.92
CA ASN A 117 3.03 9.67 -7.25
C ASN A 117 2.65 8.25 -6.84
N ILE A 118 3.61 7.32 -6.99
CA ILE A 118 3.52 6.01 -6.36
C ILE A 118 3.73 6.18 -4.86
N ASN A 119 2.92 5.50 -4.06
CA ASN A 119 3.02 5.54 -2.60
C ASN A 119 3.59 4.23 -2.06
N ILE A 120 3.27 3.11 -2.71
CA ILE A 120 3.69 1.77 -2.30
C ILE A 120 4.31 1.05 -3.50
N VAL A 121 5.51 0.52 -3.33
CA VAL A 121 6.10 -0.43 -4.28
C VAL A 121 5.93 -1.84 -3.74
N VAL A 122 5.42 -2.73 -4.59
CA VAL A 122 5.16 -4.14 -4.29
C VAL A 122 6.19 -4.99 -5.01
N VAL A 123 6.98 -5.73 -4.23
CA VAL A 123 8.03 -6.62 -4.74
C VAL A 123 7.67 -8.06 -4.37
N ILE A 124 7.70 -8.97 -5.35
CA ILE A 124 7.52 -10.40 -5.10
C ILE A 124 8.78 -10.91 -4.40
N ALA A 125 8.63 -11.37 -3.16
CA ALA A 125 9.77 -11.88 -2.40
C ALA A 125 10.16 -13.27 -2.92
N THR A 126 11.31 -13.36 -3.59
CA THR A 126 11.89 -14.63 -3.99
C THR A 126 12.45 -15.34 -2.75
N THR A 127 12.00 -16.56 -2.50
CA THR A 127 12.74 -17.49 -1.62
C THR A 127 14.03 -17.86 -2.34
N ILE A 128 15.18 -17.43 -1.80
CA ILE A 128 16.50 -17.98 -2.14
C ILE A 128 16.58 -19.40 -1.58
#